data_AF-A0A972NMM5-F1
#
_entry.id   AF-A0A972NMM5-F1
#
_cell.length_a   1.000
_cell.length_b   1.000
_cell.length_c   1.000
_cell.angle_alpha   90.00
_cell.angle_beta   90.00
_cell.angle_gamma   90.00
#
_symmetry.space_group_name_H-M   'P 1'
#
loop_
_entity.id
_entity.type
_entity.pdbx_description
1 polymer ?
#
loop_
_entity_poly.entity_id
_entity_poly.type
_entity_poly.pdbx_seq_one_letter_code
_entity_poly.pdbx_strand_id
1 'polypeptide(L)'
;MKRFKKFLEVTLVFLVVLWTGCLDAQQRGAGSQAASGAPNPYVAPFGVPLAPPIYLVNFLLLYFANPEIAAYMPAYRVPLPQEVYDCLFTAVENSYSCPYDEMAQYFAAQAVASGGSQNKDASWPPSCQTNPRWANLAPPQYRQPDQINQPLGRKNADKIAQLLGVDQGMILTDEEYACMIGTPPRDVAQEIIFACSLDLTNSTGNTDLPLSSYGLYLSEGDVRSNCAPNAPCLEFNALFAGPLESIAARCGFADKLARLFTQTPMLEFIGEGHDCQKKWMPSCIAEAACPGNGGQSNNSCAPSLKVAQ
;
A
#
# COMPACT_ATOMS: atom_id res chain seq x y z
N MET A 1 31.04 16.66 21.91
CA MET A 1 31.63 15.94 20.75
C MET A 1 30.85 14.70 20.30
N LYS A 2 30.31 13.84 21.17
CA LYS A 2 29.52 12.64 20.72
C LYS A 2 28.23 12.97 19.95
N ARG A 3 27.51 14.04 20.32
CA ARG A 3 26.27 14.49 19.63
C ARG A 3 26.49 14.96 18.17
N PHE A 4 27.63 15.59 17.89
CA PHE A 4 27.93 16.13 16.55
C PHE A 4 28.31 15.02 15.55
N LYS A 5 28.92 13.93 16.04
CA LYS A 5 29.30 12.77 15.22
C LYS A 5 28.08 11.94 14.78
N LYS A 6 27.07 11.81 15.67
CA LYS A 6 25.78 11.18 15.33
C LYS A 6 24.98 11.98 14.29
N PHE A 7 24.97 13.31 14.41
CA PHE A 7 24.29 14.17 13.43
C PHE A 7 24.88 13.96 12.02
N LEU A 8 26.21 13.91 11.90
CA LEU A 8 26.90 13.72 10.63
C LEU A 8 26.66 12.33 9.99
N GLU A 9 26.53 11.26 10.78
CA GLU A 9 26.22 9.91 10.28
C GLU A 9 24.77 9.80 9.79
N VAL A 10 23.82 10.44 10.49
CA VAL A 10 22.41 10.49 10.06
C VAL A 10 22.29 11.25 8.74
N THR A 11 22.93 12.42 8.62
CA THR A 11 22.89 13.20 7.36
C THR A 11 23.53 12.45 6.17
N LEU A 12 24.53 11.59 6.43
CA LEU A 12 25.20 10.80 5.38
C LEU A 12 24.33 9.65 4.85
N VAL A 13 23.54 9.00 5.70
CA VAL A 13 22.56 7.98 5.25
C VAL A 13 21.49 8.64 4.38
N PHE A 14 20.99 9.82 4.77
CA PHE A 14 20.02 10.58 3.98
C PHE A 14 20.58 11.13 2.66
N LEU A 15 21.86 11.54 2.62
CA LEU A 15 22.53 11.95 1.39
C LEU A 15 22.67 10.81 0.36
N VAL A 16 22.80 9.56 0.80
CA VAL A 16 22.81 8.39 -0.10
C VAL A 16 21.40 8.07 -0.61
N VAL A 17 20.35 8.22 0.21
CA VAL A 17 18.93 8.04 -0.18
C VAL A 17 18.48 9.10 -1.18
N LEU A 18 19.00 10.33 -1.08
CA LEU A 18 18.73 11.40 -2.04
C LEU A 18 19.30 11.12 -3.44
N TRP A 19 20.31 10.25 -3.56
CA TRP A 19 20.95 9.94 -4.84
C TRP A 19 20.40 8.70 -5.55
N THR A 20 19.63 7.83 -4.88
CA THR A 20 19.08 6.62 -5.51
C THR A 20 17.56 6.55 -5.59
N GLY A 21 16.79 7.42 -4.91
CA GLY A 21 15.32 7.28 -4.90
C GLY A 21 14.44 8.52 -4.72
N CYS A 22 14.98 9.71 -4.44
CA CYS A 22 14.15 10.89 -4.13
C CYS A 22 13.94 11.90 -5.28
N LEU A 23 14.49 11.67 -6.47
CA LEU A 23 14.59 12.73 -7.51
C LEU A 23 13.64 12.60 -8.71
N ASP A 24 12.64 11.70 -8.67
CA ASP A 24 11.55 11.67 -9.66
C ASP A 24 10.18 12.07 -9.07
N ALA A 25 10.15 12.66 -7.88
CA ALA A 25 8.96 13.35 -7.40
C ALA A 25 8.68 14.57 -8.29
N GLN A 26 7.70 14.44 -9.19
CA GLN A 26 7.11 15.49 -10.04
C GLN A 26 7.80 15.84 -11.39
N GLN A 27 8.49 14.91 -12.05
CA GLN A 27 8.61 15.06 -13.50
C GLN A 27 7.36 14.43 -14.15
N ARG A 28 6.39 15.26 -14.58
CA ARG A 28 5.32 14.85 -15.50
C ARG A 28 5.97 14.28 -16.77
N GLY A 29 6.19 12.97 -16.79
CA GLY A 29 6.52 12.24 -18.00
C GLY A 29 5.26 12.15 -18.84
N ALA A 30 5.11 13.05 -19.82
CA ALA A 30 4.20 12.83 -20.92
C ALA A 30 4.70 11.60 -21.69
N GLY A 31 4.17 10.43 -21.36
CA GLY A 31 4.61 9.17 -21.96
C GLY A 31 4.23 7.94 -21.17
N SER A 32 2.93 7.66 -21.04
CA SER A 32 2.47 6.27 -20.93
C SER A 32 1.68 5.96 -22.20
N GLN A 33 2.18 5.01 -22.99
CA GLN A 33 1.33 4.32 -23.95
C GLN A 33 0.25 3.64 -23.11
N ALA A 34 -0.97 4.16 -23.25
CA ALA A 34 -2.18 3.53 -22.76
C ALA A 34 -2.15 2.05 -23.14
N ALA A 35 -2.41 1.17 -22.18
CA ALA A 35 -2.79 -0.20 -22.48
C ALA A 35 -4.15 -0.15 -23.18
N SER A 36 -4.15 0.11 -24.48
CA SER A 36 -5.35 0.27 -25.33
C SER A 36 -5.94 -1.08 -25.73
N GLY A 37 -6.03 -2.01 -24.79
CA GLY A 37 -6.63 -3.33 -24.98
C GLY A 37 -7.87 -3.46 -24.11
N ALA A 38 -8.92 -4.11 -24.63
CA ALA A 38 -10.02 -4.58 -23.80
C ALA A 38 -9.46 -5.40 -22.60
N PRO A 39 -10.11 -5.38 -21.43
CA PRO A 39 -9.66 -6.09 -20.25
C PRO A 39 -9.31 -7.54 -20.61
N ASN A 40 -8.07 -7.95 -20.34
CA ASN A 40 -7.65 -9.31 -20.59
C ASN A 40 -8.39 -10.24 -19.60
N PRO A 41 -9.22 -11.20 -20.03
CA PRO A 41 -9.96 -12.07 -19.10
C PRO A 41 -9.04 -12.97 -18.24
N TYR A 42 -7.74 -12.98 -18.51
CA TYR A 42 -6.71 -13.77 -17.81
C TYR A 42 -5.92 -12.98 -16.76
N VAL A 43 -6.34 -11.77 -16.39
CA VAL A 43 -5.70 -10.98 -15.32
C VAL A 43 -6.68 -10.67 -14.19
N ALA A 44 -6.13 -10.43 -13.00
CA ALA A 44 -6.85 -9.97 -11.83
C ALA A 44 -6.34 -8.56 -11.46
N PRO A 45 -7.17 -7.51 -11.48
CA PRO A 45 -6.75 -6.16 -11.13
C PRO A 45 -6.63 -6.01 -9.62
N PHE A 46 -5.51 -5.46 -9.14
CA PHE A 46 -5.29 -5.14 -7.72
C PHE A 46 -4.80 -3.71 -7.56
N GLY A 47 -5.19 -3.06 -6.46
CA GLY A 47 -4.52 -1.84 -6.03
C GLY A 47 -3.04 -2.11 -5.81
N VAL A 48 -2.19 -1.32 -6.46
CA VAL A 48 -0.72 -1.37 -6.31
C VAL A 48 -0.25 -1.25 -4.85
N PRO A 49 -0.93 -0.56 -3.91
CA PRO A 49 -0.56 -0.55 -2.49
C PRO A 49 -0.48 -1.94 -1.82
N LEU A 50 -1.09 -2.96 -2.42
CA LEU A 50 -1.03 -4.35 -1.96
C LEU A 50 0.12 -5.16 -2.58
N ALA A 51 0.84 -4.58 -3.54
CA ALA A 51 2.04 -5.20 -4.10
C ALA A 51 3.08 -5.40 -2.99
N PRO A 52 3.81 -6.53 -2.97
CA PRO A 52 4.71 -6.88 -1.89
C PRO A 52 5.66 -5.77 -1.43
N PRO A 53 6.43 -5.10 -2.31
CA PRO A 53 7.36 -4.08 -1.83
C PRO A 53 6.63 -2.90 -1.17
N ILE A 54 5.52 -2.44 -1.73
CA ILE A 54 4.77 -1.28 -1.21
C ILE A 54 4.06 -1.63 0.11
N TYR A 55 3.41 -2.80 0.17
CA TYR A 55 2.79 -3.27 1.39
C TYR A 55 3.82 -3.38 2.53
N LEU A 56 5.03 -3.87 2.25
CA LEU A 56 6.06 -4.06 3.26
C LEU A 56 6.74 -2.75 3.70
N VAL A 57 6.88 -1.74 2.82
CA VAL A 57 7.25 -0.36 3.25
C VAL A 57 6.22 0.18 4.23
N ASN A 58 4.95 0.12 3.84
CA ASN A 58 3.83 0.62 4.64
C ASN A 58 3.77 -0.09 6.00
N PHE A 59 3.93 -1.42 5.99
CA PHE A 59 3.98 -2.24 7.19
C PHE A 59 5.14 -1.85 8.11
N LEU A 60 6.36 -1.68 7.57
CA LEU A 60 7.52 -1.29 8.38
C LEU A 60 7.33 0.07 9.03
N LEU A 61 6.80 1.06 8.30
CA LEU A 61 6.50 2.39 8.83
C LEU A 61 5.47 2.33 9.95
N LEU A 62 4.34 1.66 9.70
CA LEU A 62 3.26 1.56 10.67
C LEU A 62 3.68 0.77 11.90
N TYR A 63 4.40 -0.34 11.74
CA TYR A 63 4.81 -1.17 12.88
C TYR A 63 5.90 -0.48 13.70
N PHE A 64 6.87 0.17 13.06
CA PHE A 64 7.84 1.03 13.72
C PHE A 64 7.15 2.10 14.57
N ALA A 65 6.12 2.73 14.01
CA ALA A 65 5.38 3.81 14.64
C ALA A 65 4.46 3.34 15.77
N ASN A 66 3.61 2.36 15.50
CA ASN A 66 2.66 1.80 16.44
C ASN A 66 2.29 0.37 16.02
N PRO A 67 2.81 -0.65 16.73
CA PRO A 67 2.57 -2.05 16.39
C PRO A 67 1.09 -2.51 16.49
N GLU A 68 0.27 -1.82 17.30
CA GLU A 68 -1.18 -2.07 17.36
C GLU A 68 -1.88 -1.56 16.10
N ILE A 69 -1.48 -0.39 15.58
CA ILE A 69 -2.02 0.17 14.34
C ILE A 69 -1.65 -0.71 13.14
N ALA A 70 -0.40 -1.16 13.05
CA ALA A 70 0.04 -2.07 11.99
C ALA A 70 -0.73 -3.41 11.98
N ALA A 71 -1.27 -3.85 13.12
CA ALA A 71 -2.10 -5.05 13.20
C ALA A 71 -3.43 -4.92 12.46
N TYR A 72 -3.86 -3.68 12.16
CA TYR A 72 -5.05 -3.39 11.36
C TYR A 72 -4.75 -3.21 9.86
N MET A 73 -3.53 -3.47 9.39
CA MET A 73 -3.32 -3.64 7.94
C MET A 73 -4.08 -4.87 7.41
N PRO A 74 -4.43 -4.94 6.12
CA PRO A 74 -5.18 -6.06 5.57
C PRO A 74 -4.36 -7.36 5.61
N ALA A 75 -4.95 -8.43 6.14
CA ALA A 75 -4.35 -9.77 6.14
C ALA A 75 -4.35 -10.41 4.74
N TYR A 76 -5.25 -9.97 3.86
CA TYR A 76 -5.46 -10.53 2.53
C TYR A 76 -5.62 -9.42 1.49
N ARG A 77 -5.11 -9.67 0.29
CA ARG A 77 -5.39 -8.81 -0.87
C ARG A 77 -6.60 -9.33 -1.63
N VAL A 78 -7.41 -8.41 -2.11
CA VAL A 78 -8.64 -8.70 -2.84
C VAL A 78 -8.57 -8.03 -4.21
N PRO A 79 -8.83 -8.76 -5.31
CA PRO A 79 -8.90 -8.16 -6.63
C PRO A 79 -10.11 -7.23 -6.70
N LEU A 80 -9.98 -6.14 -7.44
CA LEU A 80 -11.07 -5.21 -7.66
C LEU A 80 -12.22 -5.89 -8.42
N PRO A 81 -13.48 -5.63 -8.05
CA PRO A 81 -14.59 -5.89 -8.95
C PRO A 81 -14.36 -5.19 -10.29
N GLN A 82 -14.79 -5.81 -11.39
CA GLN A 82 -14.50 -5.32 -12.74
C GLN A 82 -15.05 -3.91 -12.96
N GLU A 83 -16.25 -3.64 -12.46
CA GLU A 83 -16.93 -2.36 -12.60
C GLU A 83 -16.20 -1.24 -11.84
N VAL A 84 -15.63 -1.57 -10.68
CA VAL A 84 -14.78 -0.64 -9.91
C VAL A 84 -13.48 -0.37 -10.65
N TYR A 85 -12.86 -1.40 -11.23
CA TYR A 85 -11.66 -1.23 -12.05
C TYR A 85 -11.89 -0.32 -13.24
N ASP A 86 -12.95 -0.57 -14.02
CA ASP A 86 -13.30 0.22 -15.20
C ASP A 86 -13.59 1.68 -14.82
N CYS A 87 -14.29 1.89 -13.70
CA CYS A 87 -14.55 3.22 -13.14
C CYS A 87 -13.25 3.96 -12.80
N LEU A 88 -12.35 3.33 -12.04
CA LEU A 88 -11.07 3.93 -11.65
C LEU A 88 -10.15 4.20 -12.84
N PHE A 89 -10.16 3.32 -13.85
CA PHE A 89 -9.35 3.49 -15.05
C PHE A 89 -9.87 4.67 -15.90
N THR A 90 -11.18 4.72 -16.15
CA THR A 90 -11.80 5.78 -16.96
C THR A 90 -11.85 7.14 -16.26
N ALA A 91 -11.97 7.17 -14.92
CA ALA A 91 -11.90 8.37 -14.10
C ALA A 91 -10.59 9.14 -14.32
N VAL A 92 -9.48 8.41 -14.37
CA VAL A 92 -8.15 8.99 -14.60
C VAL A 92 -8.01 9.57 -16.01
N GLU A 93 -8.58 8.93 -17.02
CA GLU A 93 -8.47 9.38 -18.41
C GLU A 93 -9.35 10.59 -18.73
N ASN A 94 -10.51 10.71 -18.07
CA ASN A 94 -11.54 11.67 -18.46
C ASN A 94 -11.94 12.66 -17.35
N SER A 95 -11.25 12.65 -16.20
CA SER A 95 -11.62 13.44 -15.01
C SER A 95 -13.03 13.13 -14.50
N TYR A 96 -13.51 11.90 -14.67
CA TYR A 96 -14.74 11.43 -14.02
C TYR A 96 -14.49 11.14 -12.54
N SER A 97 -15.55 11.26 -11.73
CA SER A 97 -15.58 10.77 -10.36
C SER A 97 -15.87 9.27 -10.35
N CYS A 98 -15.51 8.59 -9.27
CA CYS A 98 -15.88 7.19 -9.04
C CYS A 98 -16.65 7.09 -7.72
N PRO A 99 -17.94 7.47 -7.71
CA PRO A 99 -18.70 7.64 -6.47
C PRO A 99 -18.85 6.32 -5.71
N TYR A 100 -18.63 6.34 -4.40
CA TYR A 100 -18.70 5.14 -3.59
C TYR A 100 -20.11 4.55 -3.49
N ASP A 101 -21.15 5.38 -3.48
CA ASP A 101 -22.54 4.93 -3.44
C ASP A 101 -22.95 4.12 -4.69
N GLU A 102 -22.39 4.44 -5.85
CA GLU A 102 -22.55 3.63 -7.07
C GLU A 102 -21.73 2.33 -7.03
N MET A 103 -20.53 2.39 -6.44
CA MET A 103 -19.58 1.26 -6.42
C MET A 103 -19.82 0.25 -5.30
N ALA A 104 -20.46 0.67 -4.20
CA ALA A 104 -20.63 -0.13 -2.98
C ALA A 104 -21.29 -1.50 -3.25
N GLN A 105 -22.24 -1.54 -4.18
CA GLN A 105 -22.94 -2.78 -4.56
C GLN A 105 -21.99 -3.86 -5.12
N TYR A 106 -20.94 -3.48 -5.84
CA TYR A 106 -20.01 -4.44 -6.45
C TYR A 106 -19.09 -5.06 -5.39
N PHE A 107 -18.65 -4.27 -4.42
CA PHE A 107 -17.92 -4.78 -3.26
C PHE A 107 -18.78 -5.70 -2.41
N ALA A 108 -20.03 -5.31 -2.12
CA ALA A 108 -20.97 -6.14 -1.37
C ALA A 108 -21.27 -7.46 -2.10
N ALA A 109 -21.48 -7.42 -3.42
CA ALA A 109 -21.69 -8.60 -4.24
C ALA A 109 -20.49 -9.55 -4.18
N GLN A 110 -19.25 -9.03 -4.23
CA GLN A 110 -18.04 -9.84 -4.10
C GLN A 110 -17.92 -10.47 -2.69
N ALA A 111 -18.33 -9.76 -1.63
CA ALA A 111 -18.30 -10.24 -0.25
C ALA A 111 -19.35 -11.32 0.08
N VAL A 112 -20.37 -11.49 -0.76
CA VAL A 112 -21.38 -12.56 -0.60
C VAL A 112 -21.30 -13.63 -1.69
N ALA A 113 -20.45 -13.44 -2.70
CA ALA A 113 -20.29 -14.38 -3.80
C ALA A 113 -19.81 -15.75 -3.27
N SER A 114 -20.55 -16.79 -3.62
CA SER A 114 -20.17 -18.16 -3.28
C SER A 114 -18.96 -18.61 -4.11
N GLY A 115 -17.85 -18.88 -3.43
CA GLY A 115 -16.58 -19.33 -4.04
C GLY A 115 -15.57 -18.19 -4.14
N GLY A 116 -14.63 -18.13 -3.20
CA GLY A 116 -13.47 -17.24 -3.35
C GLY A 116 -12.47 -17.73 -4.40
N SER A 117 -11.31 -17.08 -4.48
CA SER A 117 -10.31 -17.37 -5.51
C SER A 117 -9.98 -18.86 -5.58
N GLN A 118 -10.28 -19.51 -6.71
CA GLN A 118 -10.01 -20.94 -6.89
C GLN A 118 -8.50 -21.16 -7.05
N ASN A 119 -7.87 -21.50 -5.93
CA ASN A 119 -6.64 -22.28 -5.76
C ASN A 119 -5.32 -21.80 -6.40
N LYS A 120 -5.22 -20.61 -6.99
CA LYS A 120 -3.91 -20.06 -7.35
C LYS A 120 -3.84 -18.55 -7.13
N ASP A 121 -2.86 -18.11 -6.35
CA ASP A 121 -2.52 -16.70 -6.19
C ASP A 121 -2.14 -16.11 -7.55
N ALA A 122 -2.76 -14.99 -7.91
CA ALA A 122 -2.35 -14.24 -9.09
C ALA A 122 -0.90 -13.76 -8.91
N SER A 123 -0.07 -13.95 -9.94
CA SER A 123 1.32 -13.51 -9.91
C SER A 123 1.40 -12.01 -10.21
N TRP A 124 2.02 -11.24 -9.32
CA TRP A 124 2.29 -9.83 -9.58
C TRP A 124 3.16 -9.66 -10.83
N PRO A 125 2.98 -8.59 -11.62
CA PRO A 125 3.88 -8.28 -12.73
C PRO A 125 5.31 -8.05 -12.21
N PRO A 126 6.36 -8.29 -13.01
CA PRO A 126 7.75 -8.19 -12.56
C PRO A 126 8.10 -6.85 -11.88
N SER A 127 7.52 -5.73 -12.33
CA SER A 127 7.75 -4.41 -11.73
C SER A 127 7.21 -4.27 -10.30
N CYS A 128 6.37 -5.19 -9.85
CA CYS A 128 5.70 -5.18 -8.55
C CYS A 128 6.03 -6.42 -7.72
N GLN A 129 7.05 -7.18 -8.12
CA GLN A 129 7.61 -8.27 -7.33
C GLN A 129 8.70 -7.72 -6.41
N THR A 130 8.96 -8.45 -5.33
CA THR A 130 10.11 -8.24 -4.43
C THR A 130 10.92 -9.52 -4.40
N ASN A 131 12.08 -9.50 -3.72
CA ASN A 131 12.85 -10.70 -3.43
C ASN A 131 11.94 -11.84 -2.92
N PRO A 132 12.00 -13.05 -3.50
CA PRO A 132 11.14 -14.17 -3.10
C PRO A 132 11.18 -14.51 -1.60
N ARG A 133 12.29 -14.17 -0.90
CA ARG A 133 12.38 -14.34 0.56
C ARG A 133 11.38 -13.47 1.34
N TRP A 134 10.97 -12.34 0.77
CA TRP A 134 10.05 -11.37 1.36
C TRP A 134 8.63 -11.49 0.81
N ALA A 135 8.46 -12.01 -0.40
CA ALA A 135 7.16 -12.05 -1.09
C ALA A 135 6.03 -12.68 -0.24
N ASN A 136 6.34 -13.71 0.55
CA ASN A 136 5.37 -14.41 1.42
C ASN A 136 5.01 -13.65 2.71
N LEU A 137 5.61 -12.48 2.96
CA LEU A 137 5.26 -11.60 4.08
C LEU A 137 4.18 -10.58 3.71
N ALA A 138 3.97 -10.35 2.41
CA ALA A 138 2.86 -9.58 1.88
C ALA A 138 1.53 -10.37 1.97
N PRO A 139 0.37 -9.70 1.94
CA PRO A 139 -0.91 -10.38 2.11
C PRO A 139 -1.17 -11.34 0.94
N PRO A 140 -1.47 -12.62 1.21
CA PRO A 140 -1.89 -13.55 0.17
C PRO A 140 -3.25 -13.14 -0.40
N GLN A 141 -3.62 -13.70 -1.56
CA GLN A 141 -4.95 -13.44 -2.09
C GLN A 141 -6.02 -14.09 -1.21
N TYR A 142 -7.14 -13.40 -1.01
CA TYR A 142 -8.29 -13.95 -0.29
C TYR A 142 -8.82 -15.22 -0.99
N ARG A 143 -9.33 -16.16 -0.20
CA ARG A 143 -9.87 -17.46 -0.64
C ARG A 143 -11.33 -17.66 -0.23
N GLN A 144 -11.79 -16.94 0.78
CA GLN A 144 -13.16 -16.99 1.28
C GLN A 144 -13.63 -15.57 1.57
N PRO A 145 -14.93 -15.26 1.39
CA PRO A 145 -15.41 -13.89 1.55
C PRO A 145 -15.24 -13.31 2.96
N ASP A 146 -15.23 -14.15 4.01
CA ASP A 146 -14.97 -13.73 5.40
C ASP A 146 -13.53 -13.23 5.65
N GLN A 147 -12.62 -13.50 4.72
CA GLN A 147 -11.25 -12.99 4.75
C GLN A 147 -11.14 -11.57 4.17
N ILE A 148 -12.14 -11.13 3.39
CA ILE A 148 -12.20 -9.75 2.93
C ILE A 148 -12.25 -8.88 4.18
N ASN A 149 -11.31 -7.93 4.29
CA ASN A 149 -11.19 -7.03 5.42
C ASN A 149 -10.80 -7.66 6.75
N GLN A 150 -10.30 -8.90 6.74
CA GLN A 150 -9.69 -9.43 7.94
C GLN A 150 -8.41 -8.64 8.27
N PRO A 151 -8.24 -8.10 9.49
CA PRO A 151 -7.00 -7.47 9.90
C PRO A 151 -5.87 -8.49 10.01
N LEU A 152 -4.64 -8.04 9.78
CA LEU A 152 -3.41 -8.83 9.93
C LEU A 152 -3.33 -9.49 11.32
N GLY A 153 -3.71 -8.74 12.35
CA GLY A 153 -3.69 -9.15 13.74
C GLY A 153 -2.30 -9.06 14.37
N ARG A 154 -2.27 -8.77 15.67
CA ARG A 154 -1.05 -8.43 16.42
C ARG A 154 0.05 -9.49 16.30
N LYS A 155 -0.32 -10.77 16.50
CA LYS A 155 0.61 -11.90 16.44
C LYS A 155 1.31 -12.04 15.08
N ASN A 156 0.58 -11.83 13.99
CA ASN A 156 1.16 -11.92 12.65
C ASN A 156 2.02 -10.69 12.34
N ALA A 157 1.58 -9.50 12.76
CA ALA A 157 2.37 -8.29 12.67
C ALA A 157 3.72 -8.45 13.39
N ASP A 158 3.73 -8.92 14.63
CA ASP A 158 4.97 -9.17 15.39
C ASP A 158 5.92 -10.13 14.66
N LYS A 159 5.34 -11.20 14.09
CA LYS A 159 6.11 -12.20 13.34
C LYS A 159 6.75 -11.60 12.08
N ILE A 160 5.99 -10.82 11.30
CA ILE A 160 6.53 -10.17 10.09
C ILE A 160 7.62 -9.16 10.49
N ALA A 161 7.37 -8.33 11.49
CA ALA A 161 8.34 -7.35 11.98
C ALA A 161 9.65 -8.00 12.43
N GLN A 162 9.58 -9.11 13.17
CA GLN A 162 10.76 -9.88 13.58
C GLN A 162 11.53 -10.43 12.36
N LEU A 163 10.83 -10.96 11.35
CA LEU A 163 11.44 -11.47 10.12
C LEU A 163 12.11 -10.36 9.29
N LEU A 164 11.61 -9.13 9.39
CA LEU A 164 12.17 -7.95 8.75
C LEU A 164 13.27 -7.26 9.59
N GLY A 165 13.61 -7.80 10.76
CA GLY A 165 14.69 -7.27 11.60
C GLY A 165 14.30 -6.11 12.51
N VAL A 166 13.00 -5.87 12.72
CA VAL A 166 12.53 -4.87 13.68
C VAL A 166 12.66 -5.44 15.10
N ASP A 167 13.34 -4.71 15.98
CA ASP A 167 13.39 -5.00 17.42
C ASP A 167 12.69 -3.95 18.27
N GLN A 168 12.46 -4.28 19.54
CA GLN A 168 11.75 -3.43 20.51
C GLN A 168 12.39 -2.05 20.68
N GLY A 169 13.71 -1.92 20.48
CA GLY A 169 14.39 -0.63 20.58
C GLY A 169 14.17 0.28 19.37
N MET A 170 13.59 -0.22 18.28
CA MET A 170 13.19 0.59 17.12
C MET A 170 11.77 1.12 17.25
N ILE A 171 10.90 0.47 18.01
CA ILE A 171 9.49 0.83 18.12
C ILE A 171 9.36 2.17 18.87
N LEU A 172 8.51 3.07 18.37
CA LEU A 172 8.23 4.35 19.03
C LEU A 172 7.53 4.13 20.37
N THR A 173 7.81 4.97 21.36
CA THR A 173 6.97 5.05 22.56
C THR A 173 5.65 5.74 22.24
N ASP A 174 4.66 5.64 23.13
CA ASP A 174 3.38 6.31 22.96
C ASP A 174 3.55 7.83 22.77
N GLU A 175 4.50 8.46 23.48
CA GLU A 175 4.80 9.89 23.35
C GLU A 175 5.48 10.22 22.01
N GLU A 176 6.43 9.41 21.57
CA GLU A 176 7.11 9.60 20.28
C GLU A 176 6.12 9.42 19.12
N TYR A 177 5.25 8.40 19.19
CA TYR A 177 4.18 8.17 18.22
C TYR A 177 3.18 9.32 18.20
N ALA A 178 2.68 9.74 19.37
CA ALA A 178 1.76 10.88 19.48
C ALA A 178 2.38 12.17 18.92
N CYS A 179 3.67 12.39 19.15
CA CYS A 179 4.40 13.51 18.56
C CYS A 179 4.56 13.36 17.04
N MET A 180 4.82 12.14 16.54
CA MET A 180 4.95 11.87 15.10
C MET A 180 3.65 12.18 14.34
N ILE A 181 2.51 11.69 14.84
CA ILE A 181 1.21 11.89 14.17
C ILE A 181 0.59 13.26 14.48
N GLY A 182 1.02 13.94 15.54
CA GLY A 182 0.52 15.23 15.96
C GLY A 182 -0.92 15.22 16.50
N THR A 183 -1.26 16.27 17.26
CA THR A 183 -2.62 16.55 17.73
C THR A 183 -3.22 17.70 16.92
N PRO A 184 -4.52 17.68 16.58
CA PRO A 184 -5.16 18.79 15.89
C PRO A 184 -4.99 20.15 16.64
N PRO A 185 -4.74 21.26 15.92
CA PRO A 185 -4.46 21.33 14.48
C PRO A 185 -3.06 20.79 14.15
N ARG A 186 -2.98 19.91 13.14
CA ARG A 186 -1.72 19.32 12.68
C ARG A 186 -0.99 20.21 11.67
N ASP A 187 0.33 20.07 11.61
CA ASP A 187 1.07 20.56 10.44
C ASP A 187 0.79 19.66 9.21
N VAL A 188 1.14 20.15 8.02
CA VAL A 188 0.85 19.45 6.75
C VAL A 188 1.45 18.04 6.72
N ALA A 189 2.69 17.87 7.22
CA ALA A 189 3.36 16.57 7.20
C ALA A 189 2.69 15.58 8.17
N GLN A 190 2.34 16.04 9.37
CA GLN A 190 1.60 15.25 10.35
C GLN A 190 0.20 14.86 9.87
N GLU A 191 -0.49 15.74 9.15
CA GLU A 191 -1.79 15.42 8.54
C GLU A 191 -1.65 14.34 7.45
N ILE A 192 -0.62 14.42 6.60
CA ILE A 192 -0.31 13.37 5.60
C ILE A 192 0.01 12.03 6.28
N ILE A 193 0.84 12.02 7.33
CA ILE A 193 1.18 10.81 8.11
C ILE A 193 -0.09 10.20 8.70
N PHE A 194 -0.93 11.02 9.33
CA PHE A 194 -2.16 10.59 9.96
C PHE A 194 -3.15 10.01 8.95
N ALA A 195 -3.44 10.73 7.86
CA ALA A 195 -4.36 10.30 6.83
C ALA A 195 -3.90 9.00 6.15
N CYS A 196 -2.63 8.91 5.74
CA CYS A 196 -2.13 7.67 5.14
C CYS A 196 -2.20 6.48 6.11
N SER A 197 -1.91 6.70 7.41
CA SER A 197 -2.02 5.64 8.41
C SER A 197 -3.45 5.12 8.54
N LEU A 198 -4.45 6.01 8.48
CA LEU A 198 -5.86 5.62 8.49
C LEU A 198 -6.24 4.82 7.24
N ASP A 199 -5.85 5.29 6.05
CA ASP A 199 -6.19 4.64 4.78
C ASP A 199 -5.63 3.21 4.69
N LEU A 200 -4.42 2.99 5.21
CA LEU A 200 -3.75 1.69 5.21
C LEU A 200 -4.30 0.71 6.26
N THR A 201 -4.97 1.21 7.30
CA THR A 201 -5.38 0.41 8.46
C THR A 201 -6.88 0.31 8.65
N ASN A 202 -7.66 0.85 7.71
CA ASN A 202 -9.09 0.62 7.66
C ASN A 202 -9.37 -0.81 7.13
N SER A 203 -9.11 -1.84 7.95
CA SER A 203 -9.49 -3.24 7.69
C SER A 203 -10.55 -3.73 8.68
N THR A 204 -10.57 -3.30 9.93
CA THR A 204 -11.69 -3.60 10.84
C THR A 204 -12.79 -2.56 10.69
N GLY A 205 -13.84 -2.93 9.95
CA GLY A 205 -14.98 -2.08 9.67
C GLY A 205 -15.66 -1.54 10.93
N ASN A 206 -15.38 -0.28 11.24
CA ASN A 206 -16.39 0.67 11.72
C ASN A 206 -16.97 1.48 10.54
N THR A 207 -16.65 1.09 9.30
CA THR A 207 -17.20 1.64 8.05
C THR A 207 -17.71 0.47 7.20
N ASP A 208 -18.78 0.69 6.45
CA ASP A 208 -19.56 -0.38 5.80
C ASP A 208 -18.80 -1.17 4.71
N LEU A 209 -17.60 -0.75 4.30
CA LEU A 209 -16.63 -1.59 3.56
C LEU A 209 -15.19 -1.04 3.73
N PRO A 210 -14.33 -1.74 4.48
CA PRO A 210 -12.91 -1.41 4.59
C PRO A 210 -12.21 -1.51 3.22
N LEU A 211 -11.71 -0.40 2.68
CA LEU A 211 -11.11 -0.34 1.33
C LEU A 211 -9.62 -0.75 1.29
N SER A 212 -8.99 -0.92 2.45
CA SER A 212 -7.55 -1.24 2.54
C SER A 212 -7.21 -2.59 1.90
N SER A 213 -8.08 -3.60 2.00
CA SER A 213 -7.90 -4.93 1.36
C SER A 213 -7.91 -4.88 -0.17
N TYR A 214 -8.35 -3.75 -0.74
CA TYR A 214 -8.33 -3.46 -2.17
C TYR A 214 -7.19 -2.48 -2.55
N GLY A 215 -6.48 -1.93 -1.58
CA GLY A 215 -5.48 -0.88 -1.77
C GLY A 215 -6.12 0.48 -2.12
N LEU A 216 -7.35 0.71 -1.67
CA LEU A 216 -8.16 1.88 -1.98
C LEU A 216 -8.47 2.69 -0.70
N TYR A 217 -8.93 3.93 -0.89
CA TYR A 217 -9.49 4.82 0.13
C TYR A 217 -10.64 5.65 -0.42
N LEU A 218 -11.30 6.40 0.46
CA LEU A 218 -12.34 7.37 0.11
C LEU A 218 -11.79 8.79 0.16
N SER A 219 -12.05 9.56 -0.90
CA SER A 219 -11.75 10.99 -0.98
C SER A 219 -13.00 11.72 -1.43
N GLU A 220 -13.58 12.55 -0.55
CA GLU A 220 -14.77 13.35 -0.87
C GLU A 220 -15.98 12.53 -1.40
N GLY A 221 -16.10 11.26 -0.98
CA GLY A 221 -17.15 10.34 -1.44
C GLY A 221 -16.78 9.49 -2.65
N ASP A 222 -15.62 9.73 -3.27
CA ASP A 222 -15.09 8.92 -4.37
C ASP A 222 -14.15 7.83 -3.88
N VAL A 223 -14.23 6.67 -4.54
CA VAL A 223 -13.26 5.59 -4.42
C VAL A 223 -11.99 5.95 -5.20
N ARG A 224 -10.82 5.83 -4.55
CA ARG A 224 -9.50 6.08 -5.17
C ARG A 224 -8.45 5.08 -4.70
N SER A 225 -7.40 4.88 -5.50
CA SER A 225 -6.23 4.07 -5.10
C SER A 225 -5.34 4.85 -4.12
N ASN A 226 -4.79 4.20 -3.08
CA ASN A 226 -3.86 4.84 -2.12
C ASN A 226 -2.52 5.27 -2.76
N CYS A 227 -2.33 4.98 -4.03
CA CYS A 227 -1.17 5.37 -4.82
C CYS A 227 -1.55 6.27 -6.03
N ALA A 228 -2.83 6.63 -6.17
CA ALA A 228 -3.24 7.61 -7.19
C ALA A 228 -2.72 9.02 -6.84
N PRO A 229 -2.61 9.94 -7.82
CA PRO A 229 -2.29 11.33 -7.56
C PRO A 229 -3.14 11.95 -6.44
N ASN A 230 -2.49 12.74 -5.57
CA ASN A 230 -3.07 13.38 -4.39
C ASN A 230 -3.57 12.42 -3.29
N ALA A 231 -3.28 11.12 -3.39
CA ALA A 231 -3.53 10.20 -2.28
C ALA A 231 -2.54 10.52 -1.13
N PRO A 232 -3.01 10.59 0.13
CA PRO A 232 -2.13 10.86 1.27
C PRO A 232 -0.91 9.93 1.33
N CYS A 233 -1.08 8.65 1.01
CA CYS A 233 0.03 7.70 0.99
C CYS A 233 1.03 7.89 -0.16
N LEU A 234 0.62 8.47 -1.28
CA LEU A 234 1.57 8.89 -2.31
C LEU A 234 2.33 10.14 -1.88
N GLU A 235 1.64 11.11 -1.26
CA GLU A 235 2.25 12.33 -0.73
C GLU A 235 3.22 12.04 0.43
N PHE A 236 2.96 11.00 1.21
CA PHE A 236 3.86 10.53 2.25
C PHE A 236 5.28 10.28 1.72
N ASN A 237 5.43 9.80 0.48
CA ASN A 237 6.73 9.57 -0.12
C ASN A 237 7.62 10.82 -0.11
N ALA A 238 7.03 12.01 -0.26
CA ALA A 238 7.77 13.27 -0.22
C ALA A 238 8.30 13.60 1.19
N LEU A 239 7.72 13.03 2.25
CA LEU A 239 8.15 13.26 3.63
C LEU A 239 9.51 12.61 3.92
N PHE A 240 9.93 11.61 3.14
CA PHE A 240 11.27 11.04 3.23
C PHE A 240 12.37 12.01 2.79
N ALA A 241 12.03 13.07 2.04
CA ALA A 241 12.96 14.11 1.61
C ALA A 241 13.16 15.22 2.67
N GLY A 242 13.15 14.86 3.96
CA GLY A 242 13.49 15.75 5.08
C GLY A 242 12.38 16.00 6.11
N PRO A 243 11.10 16.18 5.75
CA PRO A 243 10.04 16.43 6.74
C PRO A 243 9.97 15.37 7.85
N LEU A 244 10.04 14.08 7.49
CA LEU A 244 10.03 12.99 8.46
C LEU A 244 11.27 12.99 9.35
N GLU A 245 12.44 13.35 8.82
CA GLU A 245 13.67 13.50 9.61
C GLU A 245 13.54 14.66 10.62
N SER A 246 12.95 15.78 10.20
CA SER A 246 12.69 16.93 11.08
C SER A 246 11.74 16.55 12.22
N ILE A 247 10.66 15.83 11.91
CA ILE A 247 9.73 15.29 12.91
C ILE A 247 10.47 14.33 13.84
N ALA A 248 11.30 13.42 13.31
CA ALA A 248 12.06 12.45 14.10
C ALA A 248 13.03 13.12 15.07
N ALA A 249 13.73 14.17 14.63
CA ALA A 249 14.62 14.94 15.49
C ALA A 249 13.86 15.69 16.58
N ARG A 250 12.73 16.32 16.24
CA ARG A 250 11.85 17.05 17.17
C ARG A 250 11.22 16.13 18.21
N CYS A 251 10.76 14.96 17.78
CA CYS A 251 10.03 14.01 18.60
C CYS A 251 10.92 12.98 19.30
N GLY A 252 12.25 13.04 19.10
CA GLY A 252 13.21 12.22 19.85
C GLY A 252 13.49 10.82 19.30
N PHE A 253 12.96 10.47 18.12
CA PHE A 253 13.09 9.13 17.56
C PHE A 253 14.05 9.01 16.35
N ALA A 254 14.86 10.04 16.06
CA ALA A 254 15.80 10.03 14.93
C ALA A 254 16.75 8.82 14.90
N ASP A 255 17.29 8.41 16.06
CA ASP A 255 18.15 7.22 16.16
C ASP A 255 17.37 5.93 15.79
N LYS A 256 16.09 5.84 16.16
CA LYS A 256 15.22 4.70 15.82
C LYS A 256 14.90 4.67 14.32
N LEU A 257 14.59 5.84 13.74
CA LEU A 257 14.34 5.98 12.31
C LEU A 257 15.58 5.60 11.47
N ALA A 258 16.77 6.03 11.89
CA ALA A 258 18.01 5.64 11.22
C ALA A 258 18.23 4.12 11.25
N ARG A 259 17.91 3.46 12.37
CA ARG A 259 17.98 1.99 12.49
C ARG A 259 16.96 1.31 11.58
N LEU A 260 15.74 1.83 11.47
CA LEU A 260 14.75 1.31 10.54
C LEU A 260 15.30 1.25 9.10
N PHE A 261 15.95 2.32 8.63
CA PHE A 261 16.52 2.34 7.26
C PHE A 261 17.76 1.49 7.08
N THR A 262 18.59 1.34 8.12
CA THR A 262 19.93 0.72 8.00
C THR A 262 19.98 -0.73 8.46
N GLN A 263 18.99 -1.18 9.25
CA GLN A 263 18.96 -2.52 9.86
C GLN A 263 17.78 -3.36 9.39
N THR A 264 16.90 -2.82 8.53
CA THR A 264 15.78 -3.54 7.90
C THR A 264 15.84 -3.41 6.37
N PRO A 265 15.05 -4.19 5.61
CA PRO A 265 14.94 -4.06 4.16
C PRO A 265 14.19 -2.80 3.66
N MET A 266 13.93 -1.80 4.52
CA MET A 266 13.16 -0.60 4.17
C MET A 266 13.63 0.05 2.85
N LEU A 267 14.93 0.25 2.66
CA LEU A 267 15.46 0.88 1.45
C LEU A 267 15.30 0.00 0.19
N GLU A 268 15.39 -1.33 0.34
CA GLU A 268 15.13 -2.30 -0.74
C GLU A 268 13.67 -2.13 -1.21
N PHE A 269 12.73 -2.15 -0.26
CA PHE A 269 11.30 -2.04 -0.55
C PHE A 269 10.89 -0.66 -1.09
N ILE A 270 11.53 0.43 -0.63
CA ILE A 270 11.27 1.78 -1.18
C ILE A 270 11.64 1.84 -2.67
N GLY A 271 12.80 1.30 -3.05
CA GLY A 271 13.22 1.27 -4.47
C GLY A 271 12.29 0.44 -5.34
N GLU A 272 12.02 -0.81 -4.93
CA GLU A 272 11.11 -1.71 -5.64
C GLU A 272 9.66 -1.16 -5.69
N GLY A 273 9.22 -0.54 -4.60
CA GLY A 273 7.91 0.07 -4.50
C GLY A 273 7.75 1.25 -5.45
N HIS A 274 8.75 2.14 -5.50
CA HIS A 274 8.79 3.26 -6.44
C HIS A 274 8.67 2.79 -7.89
N ASP A 275 9.43 1.75 -8.28
CA ASP A 275 9.38 1.19 -9.64
C ASP A 275 8.00 0.61 -9.98
N CYS A 276 7.36 -0.08 -9.02
CA CYS A 276 6.00 -0.57 -9.16
C CYS A 276 5.00 0.59 -9.33
N GLN A 277 5.05 1.60 -8.46
CA GLN A 277 4.15 2.77 -8.55
C GLN A 277 4.29 3.47 -9.90
N LYS A 278 5.52 3.80 -10.30
CA LYS A 278 5.83 4.51 -11.55
C LYS A 278 5.32 3.77 -12.78
N LYS A 279 5.40 2.43 -12.80
CA LYS A 279 4.92 1.61 -13.93
C LYS A 279 3.41 1.68 -14.13
N TRP A 280 2.64 1.84 -13.05
CA TRP A 280 1.18 1.73 -13.05
C TRP A 280 0.46 3.06 -12.82
N MET A 281 1.18 4.18 -12.91
CA MET A 281 0.57 5.50 -12.95
C MET A 281 -0.28 5.70 -14.23
N PRO A 282 -1.38 6.48 -14.17
CA PRO A 282 -1.82 7.26 -13.01
C PRO A 282 -2.86 6.55 -12.13
N SER A 283 -3.50 5.49 -12.60
CA SER A 283 -4.56 4.77 -11.85
C SER A 283 -4.03 3.99 -10.65
N CYS A 284 -2.76 3.62 -10.68
CA CYS A 284 -2.07 2.82 -9.68
C CYS A 284 -2.83 1.51 -9.35
N ILE A 285 -3.33 0.86 -10.41
CA ILE A 285 -3.94 -0.46 -10.41
C ILE A 285 -3.10 -1.37 -11.29
N ALA A 286 -2.67 -2.52 -10.77
CA ALA A 286 -1.86 -3.49 -11.50
C ALA A 286 -2.65 -4.73 -11.88
N GLU A 287 -2.46 -5.17 -13.12
CA GLU A 287 -3.03 -6.41 -13.65
C GLU A 287 -2.11 -7.59 -13.32
N ALA A 288 -2.50 -8.41 -12.34
CA ALA A 288 -1.77 -9.60 -11.93
C ALA A 288 -2.16 -10.82 -12.80
N ALA A 289 -1.17 -11.60 -13.21
CA ALA A 289 -1.39 -12.73 -14.11
C ALA A 289 -1.97 -13.95 -13.38
N CYS A 290 -3.05 -14.50 -13.94
CA CYS A 290 -3.62 -15.76 -13.51
C CYS A 290 -2.78 -16.93 -14.01
N PRO A 291 -2.55 -17.99 -13.22
CA PRO A 291 -1.81 -19.15 -13.74
C PRO A 291 -2.70 -20.00 -14.66
N GLY A 292 -2.64 -19.69 -15.95
CA GLY A 292 -3.20 -20.51 -17.02
C GLY A 292 -2.18 -21.53 -17.53
N ASN A 293 -2.55 -22.80 -17.56
CA ASN A 293 -1.84 -23.74 -18.42
C ASN A 293 -2.04 -23.29 -19.86
N GLY A 294 -0.96 -23.23 -20.64
CA GLY A 294 -1.05 -23.01 -22.09
C GLY A 294 -2.05 -24.01 -22.68
N GLY A 295 -3.16 -23.50 -23.22
CA GLY A 295 -4.22 -24.30 -23.81
C GLY A 295 -5.28 -24.78 -22.81
N GLN A 296 -6.51 -24.33 -23.02
CA GLN A 296 -7.76 -24.86 -22.46
C GLN A 296 -7.97 -24.73 -20.94
N SER A 297 -8.57 -23.63 -20.50
CA SER A 297 -9.38 -23.57 -19.27
C SER A 297 -10.16 -22.25 -19.22
N ASN A 298 -11.49 -22.31 -19.24
CA ASN A 298 -12.42 -21.18 -19.20
C ASN A 298 -12.49 -20.44 -17.83
N ASN A 299 -11.37 -20.37 -17.10
CA ASN A 299 -11.36 -19.84 -15.74
C ASN A 299 -10.66 -18.48 -15.72
N SER A 300 -11.46 -17.42 -15.78
CA SER A 300 -11.08 -16.09 -15.30
C SER A 300 -10.75 -16.15 -13.81
N CYS A 301 -9.77 -15.38 -13.33
CA CYS A 301 -9.59 -15.17 -11.88
C CYS A 301 -10.69 -14.28 -11.30
N ALA A 302 -11.40 -13.53 -12.14
CA ALA A 302 -12.61 -12.85 -11.75
C ALA A 302 -13.73 -13.89 -11.63
N PRO A 303 -14.50 -13.93 -10.53
CA PRO A 303 -15.77 -14.63 -10.53
C PRO A 303 -16.60 -14.06 -11.68
N SER A 304 -17.18 -14.93 -12.51
CA SER A 304 -18.26 -14.51 -13.40
C SER A 304 -19.38 -13.99 -12.50
N LEU A 305 -19.51 -12.66 -12.39
CA LEU A 305 -20.70 -12.04 -11.83
C LEU A 305 -21.85 -12.44 -12.76
N LYS A 306 -22.55 -13.52 -12.40
CA LYS A 306 -23.85 -13.78 -13.00
C LYS A 306 -24.76 -12.67 -12.49
N VAL A 307 -24.94 -11.65 -13.31
CA VAL A 307 -26.02 -10.68 -13.12
C VAL A 307 -27.31 -11.49 -13.05
N ALA A 308 -27.96 -11.50 -11.88
CA ALA A 308 -29.29 -12.06 -11.76
C ALA A 308 -30.22 -11.22 -12.64
N GLN A 309 -30.73 -11.84 -13.70
CA GLN A 309 -31.78 -11.27 -14.55
C GLN A 309 -33.12 -11.27 -13.81
#